data_AF-A0A0G1RWH5-F1
#
_entry.id   AF-A0A0G1RWH5-F1
#
_cell.length_a   1.000
_cell.length_b   1.000
_cell.length_c   1.000
_cell.angle_alpha   90.00
_cell.angle_beta   90.00
_cell.angle_gamma   90.00
#
_symmetry.space_group_name_H-M   'P 1'
#
loop_
_entity.id
_entity.type
_entity.pdbx_description
1 polymer ?
#
loop_
_entity_poly.entity_id
_entity_poly.type
_entity_poly.pdbx_seq_one_letter_code
_entity_poly.pdbx_strand_id
1 'polypeptide(L)'
;MINADHRLQINSGANDATSGCDYSQTRNEIYLGADPNCPDTQYTAAFRFENLPIIQGSQVVSAHLQFTVDGPYTDPLNVTIAAEATADSTPLSTSRQPKDLTPTTNTSAWTITDNWDFNTTKTTPDLAPVIQEIVDQADWQAGNNLTIILDSQSATIRRVYAYEREEEKAAKLIITIQGPNQATATKVVVLNYRPILESQDKVKLYDYYNWQDPQQLTNQLVQDFKTVSDYYVNYQIVNWQDIDDFPVKESGFDFTDESYLDCMAQGNCDAATADYLKILDQFNICDRVNDNQIDELWIWGGPWFGFYESRLAGPDTFWYNSPPLAGTGCQRQLPIMGLNYQRQINEALESFGHRAESALTQAFGGWAQNRTAHDWDKFALVKAQSPNYDYSGCGSIHYAPNSVTDYDWSNQTYVPSTCQDWVNYPDLTEAKQNLNCQAWNCSGYDFHKYWFSHLPRVSGSTASRLNNWWKYILNLKEATAFPDYLPEADNPPPPDPYPSPSPSPSPTPPPTTLNCQDLCRTAPNPTLCLKYCKNR
;
A
#
# COMPACT_ATOMS: atom_id res chain seq x y z
N MET A 1 10.58 -17.56 4.68
CA MET A 1 11.30 -16.31 4.33
C MET A 1 10.51 -15.66 3.22
N ILE A 2 10.06 -14.41 3.41
CA ILE A 2 9.24 -13.70 2.42
C ILE A 2 10.15 -12.68 1.75
N ASN A 3 10.23 -12.81 0.44
CA ASN A 3 11.06 -12.02 -0.44
C ASN A 3 10.19 -10.92 -1.09
N ALA A 4 10.67 -9.68 -1.13
CA ALA A 4 10.04 -8.51 -1.72
C ALA A 4 10.79 -8.10 -2.99
N ASP A 5 10.15 -8.18 -4.16
CA ASP A 5 10.75 -7.80 -5.44
C ASP A 5 10.42 -6.34 -5.78
N HIS A 6 11.41 -5.45 -5.73
CA HIS A 6 11.31 -4.10 -6.27
C HIS A 6 11.87 -4.05 -7.69
N ARG A 7 11.16 -3.35 -8.59
CA ARG A 7 11.56 -3.13 -9.98
C ARG A 7 11.62 -1.63 -10.23
N LEU A 8 12.82 -1.09 -10.26
CA LEU A 8 13.07 0.34 -10.41
C LEU A 8 13.62 0.58 -11.82
N GLN A 9 13.06 1.54 -12.54
CA GLN A 9 13.47 1.88 -13.90
C GLN A 9 14.17 3.23 -13.92
N ILE A 10 15.15 3.40 -14.81
CA ILE A 10 15.68 4.73 -15.11
C ILE A 10 14.55 5.65 -15.61
N ASN A 11 14.50 6.86 -15.08
CA ASN A 11 13.44 7.84 -15.30
C ASN A 11 13.93 9.21 -15.82
N SER A 12 15.24 9.38 -16.06
CA SER A 12 15.82 10.60 -16.63
C SER A 12 17.22 10.36 -17.18
N GLY A 13 17.68 11.20 -18.11
CA GLY A 13 19.08 11.17 -18.58
C GLY A 13 20.13 11.57 -17.54
N ALA A 14 19.69 12.14 -16.41
CA ALA A 14 20.60 12.35 -15.27
C ALA A 14 20.84 11.06 -14.47
N ASN A 15 20.14 9.98 -14.82
CA ASN A 15 20.15 8.72 -14.13
C ASN A 15 20.81 7.58 -14.92
N ASP A 16 21.18 7.79 -16.18
CA ASP A 16 22.08 6.89 -16.89
C ASP A 16 23.08 7.65 -17.76
N ALA A 17 24.35 7.28 -17.68
CA ALA A 17 25.38 7.87 -18.54
C ALA A 17 26.58 6.96 -18.68
N THR A 18 27.40 7.27 -19.68
CA THR A 18 28.75 6.75 -19.81
C THR A 18 29.75 7.91 -19.81
N SER A 19 30.89 7.70 -19.15
CA SER A 19 32.08 8.55 -19.28
C SER A 19 33.24 7.78 -19.89
N GLY A 20 34.07 8.48 -20.66
CA GLY A 20 35.25 7.95 -21.35
C GLY A 20 35.65 8.95 -22.43
N CYS A 21 35.58 8.53 -23.70
CA CYS A 21 35.82 9.38 -24.87
C CYS A 21 35.10 10.74 -24.84
N ASP A 22 33.89 10.75 -24.29
CA ASP A 22 33.06 11.91 -24.05
C ASP A 22 31.99 11.57 -22.99
N TYR A 23 31.23 12.58 -22.58
CA TYR A 23 30.15 12.46 -21.61
C TYR A 23 28.93 13.22 -22.13
N SER A 24 27.76 12.56 -22.13
CA SER A 24 26.49 13.17 -22.47
C SER A 24 25.34 12.39 -21.86
N GLN A 25 24.39 13.14 -21.29
CA GLN A 25 23.13 12.68 -20.71
C GLN A 25 21.98 12.69 -21.72
N THR A 26 22.29 12.94 -22.99
CA THR A 26 21.30 13.02 -24.06
C THR A 26 21.55 11.95 -25.12
N ARG A 27 22.32 10.91 -24.76
CA ARG A 27 22.72 9.85 -25.68
C ARG A 27 21.63 8.81 -25.76
N ASN A 28 21.43 8.26 -26.95
CA ASN A 28 20.48 7.17 -27.14
C ASN A 28 20.99 5.81 -26.59
N GLU A 29 22.25 5.74 -26.16
CA GLU A 29 22.93 4.48 -25.91
C GLU A 29 23.91 4.66 -24.74
N ILE A 30 23.97 3.65 -23.87
CA ILE A 30 24.98 3.52 -22.83
C ILE A 30 26.02 2.51 -23.30
N TYR A 31 27.30 2.88 -23.21
CA TYR A 31 28.42 2.09 -23.72
C TYR A 31 29.07 1.31 -22.57
N LEU A 32 29.28 0.02 -22.81
CA LEU A 32 29.99 -0.90 -21.92
C LEU A 32 31.24 -1.38 -22.67
N GLY A 33 32.43 -1.12 -22.16
CA GLY A 33 33.65 -1.54 -22.84
C GLY A 33 34.66 -0.45 -23.10
N ALA A 34 35.26 -0.49 -24.28
CA ALA A 34 36.27 0.46 -24.72
C ALA A 34 36.05 0.89 -26.17
N ASP A 35 36.37 2.14 -26.48
CA ASP A 35 36.60 2.58 -27.86
C ASP A 35 38.09 2.87 -28.07
N PRO A 36 38.79 2.07 -28.89
CA PRO A 36 40.22 2.25 -29.13
C PRO A 36 40.54 3.55 -29.90
N ASN A 37 39.55 4.26 -30.43
CA ASN A 37 39.74 5.46 -31.24
C ASN A 37 39.74 6.77 -30.44
N CYS A 38 39.67 6.71 -29.11
CA CYS A 38 39.56 7.91 -28.28
C CYS A 38 40.62 7.99 -27.15
N PRO A 39 40.84 9.18 -26.56
CA PRO A 39 41.90 9.39 -25.58
C PRO A 39 41.71 8.59 -24.28
N ASP A 40 40.48 8.56 -23.77
CA ASP A 40 40.07 7.72 -22.64
C ASP A 40 39.43 6.44 -23.19
N THR A 41 40.28 5.48 -23.55
CA THR A 41 39.84 4.28 -24.28
C THR A 41 38.82 3.44 -23.52
N GLN A 42 38.76 3.51 -22.19
CA GLN A 42 37.83 2.74 -21.37
C GLN A 42 36.60 3.56 -21.00
N TYR A 43 35.43 2.93 -21.10
CA TYR A 43 34.17 3.50 -20.67
C TYR A 43 33.78 2.99 -19.29
N THR A 44 33.37 3.92 -18.43
CA THR A 44 32.66 3.63 -17.19
C THR A 44 31.21 4.08 -17.37
N ALA A 45 30.27 3.16 -17.16
CA ALA A 45 28.84 3.45 -17.20
C ALA A 45 28.27 3.53 -15.78
N ALA A 46 27.20 4.31 -15.61
CA ALA A 46 26.47 4.37 -14.36
C ALA A 46 24.95 4.37 -14.60
N PHE A 47 24.23 3.73 -13.68
CA PHE A 47 22.77 3.65 -13.65
C PHE A 47 22.30 4.01 -12.23
N ARG A 48 21.63 5.16 -12.08
CA ARG A 48 21.09 5.68 -10.83
C ARG A 48 19.59 5.40 -10.73
N PHE A 49 19.18 4.81 -9.62
CA PHE A 49 17.79 4.52 -9.31
C PHE A 49 17.35 5.39 -8.16
N GLU A 50 16.15 5.95 -8.26
CA GLU A 50 15.61 6.88 -7.29
C GLU A 50 14.61 6.22 -6.35
N ASN A 51 14.45 6.79 -5.16
CA ASN A 51 13.39 6.44 -4.20
C ASN A 51 13.36 4.95 -3.84
N LEU A 52 14.51 4.34 -3.52
CA LEU A 52 14.55 2.91 -3.15
C LEU A 52 13.82 2.72 -1.82
N PRO A 53 12.68 2.01 -1.77
CA PRO A 53 11.91 1.84 -0.55
C PRO A 53 12.49 0.71 0.31
N ILE A 54 13.77 0.84 0.65
CA ILE A 54 14.54 -0.18 1.38
C ILE A 54 14.97 0.44 2.70
N ILE A 55 14.53 -0.16 3.80
CA ILE A 55 14.93 0.27 5.13
C ILE A 55 16.39 -0.11 5.36
N GLN A 56 17.14 0.75 6.05
CA GLN A 56 18.51 0.47 6.49
C GLN A 56 18.65 -0.91 7.12
N GLY A 57 19.69 -1.65 6.72
CA GLY A 57 20.00 -2.98 7.23
C GLY A 57 19.03 -4.08 6.79
N SER A 58 18.12 -3.80 5.85
CA SER A 58 17.31 -4.85 5.24
C SER A 58 18.21 -5.84 4.49
N GLN A 59 17.88 -7.13 4.57
CA GLN A 59 18.69 -8.14 3.91
C GLN A 59 18.37 -8.18 2.41
N VAL A 60 19.36 -7.87 1.57
CA VAL A 60 19.28 -8.03 0.12
C VAL A 60 19.48 -9.50 -0.23
N VAL A 61 18.43 -10.16 -0.72
CA VAL A 61 18.44 -11.59 -1.06
C VAL A 61 19.00 -11.82 -2.46
N SER A 62 18.62 -10.98 -3.41
CA SER A 62 19.16 -10.97 -4.77
C SER A 62 19.01 -9.59 -5.38
N ALA A 63 19.91 -9.18 -6.25
CA ALA A 63 19.74 -7.96 -7.03
C ALA A 63 20.37 -8.09 -8.41
N HIS A 64 19.71 -7.59 -9.44
CA HIS A 64 20.21 -7.65 -10.80
C HIS A 64 19.83 -6.39 -11.59
N LEU A 65 20.75 -5.93 -12.45
CA LEU A 65 20.36 -5.02 -13.52
C LEU A 65 19.85 -5.81 -14.72
N GLN A 66 18.78 -5.32 -15.31
CA GLN A 66 18.21 -5.80 -16.55
C GLN A 66 18.32 -4.71 -17.62
N PHE A 67 18.85 -5.08 -18.78
CA PHE A 67 19.11 -4.18 -19.90
C PHE A 67 18.38 -4.62 -21.16
N THR A 68 18.09 -3.66 -22.04
CA THR A 68 17.75 -3.93 -23.44
C THR A 68 18.97 -3.68 -24.31
N VAL A 69 19.32 -4.67 -25.14
CA VAL A 69 20.55 -4.66 -25.95
C VAL A 69 20.42 -3.78 -27.18
N ASP A 70 21.43 -2.95 -27.45
CA ASP A 70 21.45 -2.00 -28.57
C ASP A 70 22.20 -2.46 -29.83
N GLY A 71 22.23 -3.75 -30.09
CA GLY A 71 22.88 -4.28 -31.29
C GLY A 71 23.25 -5.74 -31.16
N PRO A 72 23.64 -6.37 -32.27
CA PRO A 72 24.30 -7.66 -32.19
C PRO A 72 25.74 -7.48 -31.68
N TYR A 73 26.15 -8.28 -30.70
CA TYR A 73 27.52 -8.28 -30.17
C TYR A 73 28.02 -9.71 -29.98
N THR A 74 29.19 -10.01 -30.53
CA THR A 74 29.82 -11.35 -30.44
C THR A 74 31.12 -11.35 -29.67
N ASP A 75 31.81 -10.20 -29.59
CA ASP A 75 33.09 -10.12 -28.91
C ASP A 75 32.92 -10.20 -27.39
N PRO A 76 33.77 -10.98 -26.68
CA PRO A 76 33.67 -11.12 -25.24
C PRO A 76 33.95 -9.80 -24.52
N LEU A 77 33.30 -9.60 -23.38
CA LEU A 77 33.44 -8.39 -22.56
C LEU A 77 33.53 -8.77 -21.08
N ASN A 78 34.46 -8.17 -20.34
CA ASN A 78 34.56 -8.32 -18.89
C ASN A 78 34.22 -6.98 -18.24
N VAL A 79 33.24 -7.02 -17.35
CA VAL A 79 32.76 -5.85 -16.60
C VAL A 79 32.88 -6.13 -15.11
N THR A 80 33.42 -5.17 -14.37
CA THR A 80 33.35 -5.14 -12.91
C THR A 80 32.20 -4.23 -12.52
N ILE A 81 31.29 -4.75 -11.71
CA ILE A 81 30.09 -4.03 -11.27
C ILE A 81 30.26 -3.67 -9.79
N ALA A 82 30.10 -2.40 -9.48
CA ALA A 82 30.11 -1.84 -8.13
C ALA A 82 28.88 -0.94 -7.93
N ALA A 83 28.67 -0.40 -6.74
CA ALA A 83 27.79 0.74 -6.54
C ALA A 83 28.63 1.97 -6.17
N GLU A 84 28.06 3.16 -6.23
CA GLU A 84 28.67 4.32 -5.61
C GLU A 84 28.60 4.20 -4.09
N ALA A 85 29.74 4.35 -3.40
CA ALA A 85 29.87 4.27 -1.95
C ALA A 85 29.31 5.53 -1.25
N THR A 86 28.01 5.78 -1.41
CA THR A 86 27.26 6.85 -0.75
C THR A 86 25.86 6.35 -0.39
N ALA A 87 25.34 6.79 0.75
CA ALA A 87 24.01 6.43 1.21
C ALA A 87 22.89 7.07 0.39
N ASP A 88 23.12 8.26 -0.20
CA ASP A 88 22.16 8.90 -1.11
C ASP A 88 22.89 9.49 -2.32
N SER A 89 22.72 8.84 -3.47
CA SER A 89 23.39 9.27 -4.71
C SER A 89 22.70 10.49 -5.31
N THR A 90 23.49 11.48 -5.73
CA THR A 90 23.00 12.65 -6.45
C THR A 90 22.93 12.39 -7.96
N PRO A 91 22.18 13.18 -8.75
CA PRO A 91 22.15 13.01 -10.21
C PRO A 91 23.53 13.12 -10.86
N LEU A 92 23.74 12.41 -11.96
CA LEU A 92 24.95 12.55 -12.78
C LEU A 92 24.98 13.94 -13.42
N SER A 93 26.17 14.44 -13.77
CA SER A 93 26.31 15.73 -14.47
C SER A 93 27.66 15.82 -15.19
N THR A 94 27.84 16.88 -15.98
CA THR A 94 29.14 17.15 -16.63
C THR A 94 30.29 17.32 -15.64
N SER A 95 30.00 17.72 -14.40
CA SER A 95 30.95 17.87 -13.29
C SER A 95 31.00 16.67 -12.34
N ARG A 96 30.17 15.64 -12.56
CA ARG A 96 30.10 14.42 -11.74
C ARG A 96 29.77 13.25 -12.66
N GLN A 97 30.79 12.70 -13.29
CA GLN A 97 30.65 11.67 -14.29
C GLN A 97 30.80 10.27 -13.65
N PRO A 98 30.35 9.19 -14.33
CA PRO A 98 30.50 7.82 -13.83
C PRO A 98 31.92 7.47 -13.37
N LYS A 99 32.96 7.89 -14.11
CA LYS A 99 34.38 7.64 -13.77
C LYS A 99 34.88 8.37 -12.51
N ASP A 100 34.17 9.40 -12.06
CA ASP A 100 34.54 10.19 -10.88
C ASP A 100 33.89 9.63 -9.59
N LEU A 101 32.97 8.68 -9.73
CA LEU A 101 32.26 8.09 -8.60
C LEU A 101 33.19 7.17 -7.81
N THR A 102 33.12 7.25 -6.48
CA THR A 102 33.86 6.34 -5.60
C THR A 102 33.09 5.03 -5.50
N PRO A 103 33.66 3.88 -5.93
CA PRO A 103 32.95 2.61 -5.90
C PRO A 103 32.94 1.99 -4.50
N THR A 104 31.97 1.10 -4.26
CA THR A 104 31.94 0.17 -3.13
C THR A 104 33.15 -0.74 -3.10
N THR A 105 33.45 -1.28 -1.92
CA THR A 105 34.48 -2.31 -1.75
C THR A 105 34.02 -3.64 -2.35
N ASN A 106 32.75 -4.01 -2.12
CA ASN A 106 32.12 -5.16 -2.73
C ASN A 106 31.90 -4.91 -4.22
N THR A 107 32.29 -5.89 -5.03
CA THR A 107 32.13 -5.87 -6.49
C THR A 107 31.61 -7.21 -6.99
N SER A 108 31.00 -7.21 -8.18
CA SER A 108 30.53 -8.40 -8.89
C SER A 108 31.17 -8.44 -10.27
N ALA A 109 31.84 -9.54 -10.60
CA ALA A 109 32.48 -9.72 -11.90
C ALA A 109 31.50 -10.31 -12.91
N TRP A 110 31.35 -9.68 -14.07
CA TRP A 110 30.52 -10.14 -15.17
C TRP A 110 31.36 -10.44 -16.41
N THR A 111 31.63 -11.72 -16.63
CA THR A 111 32.28 -12.22 -17.84
C THR A 111 31.23 -12.59 -18.87
N ILE A 112 31.11 -11.77 -19.91
CA ILE A 112 30.15 -11.91 -20.98
C ILE A 112 30.82 -12.62 -22.15
N THR A 113 30.40 -13.83 -22.46
CA THR A 113 30.92 -14.66 -23.57
C THR A 113 29.84 -15.09 -24.55
N ASP A 114 28.57 -14.90 -24.19
CA ASP A 114 27.45 -15.18 -25.04
C ASP A 114 27.23 -14.06 -26.07
N ASN A 115 26.64 -14.45 -27.19
CA ASN A 115 26.18 -13.52 -28.21
C ASN A 115 24.97 -12.76 -27.69
N TRP A 116 24.96 -11.45 -27.92
CA TRP A 116 23.80 -10.61 -27.68
C TRP A 116 23.17 -10.25 -29.00
N ASP A 117 21.84 -10.39 -29.08
CA ASP A 117 21.07 -9.99 -30.25
C ASP A 117 20.36 -8.67 -29.98
N PHE A 118 20.15 -7.89 -31.03
CA PHE A 118 19.46 -6.60 -30.95
C PHE A 118 18.08 -6.74 -30.29
N ASN A 119 17.75 -5.80 -29.40
CA ASN A 119 16.45 -5.71 -28.73
C ASN A 119 16.09 -6.94 -27.87
N THR A 120 17.09 -7.71 -27.46
CA THR A 120 16.95 -8.75 -26.44
C THR A 120 17.25 -8.21 -25.05
N THR A 121 16.75 -8.91 -24.03
CA THR A 121 16.99 -8.56 -22.63
C THR A 121 18.18 -9.35 -22.09
N LYS A 122 19.05 -8.67 -21.33
CA LYS A 122 20.18 -9.30 -20.61
C LYS A 122 20.17 -8.87 -19.16
N THR A 123 20.72 -9.72 -18.30
CA THR A 123 20.71 -9.52 -16.85
C THR A 123 22.11 -9.74 -16.29
N THR A 124 22.52 -8.90 -15.35
CA THR A 124 23.81 -9.05 -14.66
C THR A 124 23.83 -10.28 -13.75
N PRO A 125 25.01 -10.73 -13.31
CA PRO A 125 25.15 -11.54 -12.11
C PRO A 125 24.50 -10.86 -10.89
N ASP A 126 24.39 -11.61 -9.80
CA ASP A 126 23.85 -11.08 -8.55
C ASP A 126 24.72 -9.94 -7.99
N LEU A 127 24.03 -8.88 -7.59
CA LEU A 127 24.56 -7.64 -7.03
C LEU A 127 24.18 -7.48 -5.55
N ALA A 128 23.51 -8.46 -4.93
CA ALA A 128 23.15 -8.42 -3.52
C ALA A 128 24.29 -7.97 -2.58
N PRO A 129 25.52 -8.51 -2.63
CA PRO A 129 26.59 -8.06 -1.74
C PRO A 129 27.05 -6.61 -2.01
N VAL A 130 26.92 -6.14 -3.25
CA VAL A 130 27.25 -4.77 -3.64
C VAL A 130 26.23 -3.79 -3.05
N ILE A 131 24.94 -4.11 -3.18
CA ILE A 131 23.87 -3.25 -2.67
C ILE A 131 23.75 -3.34 -1.15
N GLN A 132 24.01 -4.51 -0.55
CA GLN A 132 24.02 -4.68 0.90
C GLN A 132 25.02 -3.73 1.57
N GLU A 133 26.20 -3.50 0.98
CA GLU A 133 27.18 -2.54 1.50
C GLU A 133 26.61 -1.12 1.61
N ILE A 134 25.73 -0.73 0.69
CA ILE A 134 25.09 0.58 0.69
C ILE A 134 23.93 0.64 1.69
N VAL A 135 23.07 -0.38 1.69
CA VAL A 135 21.90 -0.47 2.59
C VAL A 135 22.31 -0.59 4.06
N ASP A 136 23.53 -1.08 4.33
CA ASP A 136 24.10 -1.18 5.68
C ASP A 136 24.78 0.13 6.16
N GLN A 137 24.91 1.16 5.32
CA GLN A 137 25.52 2.43 5.75
C GLN A 137 24.67 3.11 6.84
N ALA A 138 25.36 3.72 7.81
CA ALA A 138 24.72 4.29 9.00
C ALA A 138 23.70 5.41 8.68
N ASP A 139 23.89 6.09 7.56
CA ASP A 139 23.11 7.19 7.03
C ASP A 139 22.19 6.79 5.86
N TRP A 140 22.06 5.49 5.55
CA TRP A 140 21.05 5.00 4.60
C TRP A 140 19.63 5.20 5.16
N GLN A 141 18.74 5.77 4.34
CA GLN A 141 17.33 5.96 4.64
C GLN A 141 16.45 5.34 3.54
N ALA A 142 15.26 4.89 3.90
CA ALA A 142 14.28 4.45 2.90
C ALA A 142 13.88 5.65 2.03
N GLY A 143 13.88 5.46 0.71
CA GLY A 143 13.70 6.53 -0.27
C GLY A 143 15.03 7.10 -0.79
N ASN A 144 16.18 6.69 -0.26
CA ASN A 144 17.47 7.11 -0.81
C ASN A 144 17.69 6.59 -2.23
N ASN A 145 18.57 7.28 -2.95
CA ASN A 145 18.91 6.97 -4.32
C ASN A 145 20.23 6.17 -4.38
N LEU A 146 20.35 5.26 -5.33
CA LEU A 146 21.52 4.38 -5.47
C LEU A 146 22.03 4.37 -6.90
N THR A 147 23.34 4.46 -7.08
CA THR A 147 23.99 4.35 -8.40
C THR A 147 24.79 3.07 -8.51
N ILE A 148 24.53 2.27 -9.55
CA ILE A 148 25.35 1.12 -9.95
C ILE A 148 26.36 1.57 -10.99
N ILE A 149 27.63 1.20 -10.82
CA ILE A 149 28.77 1.53 -11.66
C ILE A 149 29.21 0.27 -12.40
N LEU A 150 29.35 0.36 -13.73
CA LEU A 150 29.88 -0.70 -14.58
C LEU A 150 31.19 -0.21 -15.18
N ASP A 151 32.29 -0.78 -14.73
CA ASP A 151 33.62 -0.50 -15.28
C ASP A 151 34.11 -1.67 -16.12
N SER A 152 34.60 -1.40 -17.32
CA SER A 152 35.19 -2.42 -18.18
C SER A 152 36.70 -2.21 -18.27
N GLN A 153 37.42 -3.32 -18.40
CA GLN A 153 38.85 -3.33 -18.72
C GLN A 153 39.12 -4.06 -20.05
N SER A 154 38.06 -4.45 -20.78
CA SER A 154 38.14 -5.07 -22.10
C SER A 154 38.43 -4.03 -23.20
N ALA A 155 38.99 -4.46 -24.32
CA ALA A 155 39.25 -3.62 -25.51
C ALA A 155 38.07 -3.61 -26.52
N THR A 156 36.95 -4.23 -26.17
CA THR A 156 35.76 -4.45 -27.00
C THR A 156 34.60 -3.61 -26.45
N ILE A 157 33.52 -3.47 -27.21
CA ILE A 157 32.38 -2.63 -26.82
C ILE A 157 31.05 -3.31 -27.05
N ARG A 158 30.12 -3.09 -26.13
CA ARG A 158 28.70 -3.41 -26.26
C ARG A 158 27.89 -2.18 -25.86
N ARG A 159 26.69 -2.04 -26.39
CA ARG A 159 25.79 -0.92 -26.06
C ARG A 159 24.44 -1.43 -25.62
N VAL A 160 23.83 -0.70 -24.71
CA VAL A 160 22.47 -0.92 -24.23
C VAL A 160 21.65 0.35 -24.43
N TYR A 161 20.34 0.21 -24.43
CA TYR A 161 19.43 1.34 -24.55
C TYR A 161 19.65 2.31 -23.37
N ALA A 162 19.77 3.60 -23.68
CA ALA A 162 19.64 4.67 -22.70
C ALA A 162 18.19 5.12 -22.57
N TYR A 163 17.88 5.86 -21.50
CA TYR A 163 16.58 6.48 -21.27
C TYR A 163 16.08 7.28 -22.47
N GLU A 164 16.94 8.09 -23.09
CA GLU A 164 16.58 9.00 -24.19
C GLU A 164 16.08 8.29 -25.44
N ARG A 165 16.54 7.05 -25.66
CA ARG A 165 16.17 6.30 -26.85
C ARG A 165 14.76 5.79 -26.77
N GLU A 166 14.43 5.13 -25.67
CA GLU A 166 13.11 4.55 -25.41
C GLU A 166 12.99 4.26 -23.92
N GLU A 167 12.29 5.14 -23.19
CA GLU A 167 12.10 5.09 -21.74
C GLU A 167 11.74 3.68 -21.25
N GLU A 168 10.76 3.02 -21.88
CA GLU A 168 10.26 1.70 -21.48
C GLU A 168 11.31 0.57 -21.55
N LYS A 169 12.39 0.79 -22.31
CA LYS A 169 13.49 -0.16 -22.52
C LYS A 169 14.77 0.20 -21.77
N ALA A 170 14.77 1.33 -21.06
CA ALA A 170 15.86 1.74 -20.19
C ALA A 170 16.12 0.68 -19.10
N ALA A 171 17.31 0.75 -18.50
CA ALA A 171 17.73 -0.25 -17.53
C ALA A 171 16.79 -0.33 -16.32
N LYS A 172 16.63 -1.53 -15.78
CA LYS A 172 15.86 -1.80 -14.56
C LYS A 172 16.74 -2.42 -13.50
N LEU A 173 16.64 -1.95 -12.26
CA LEU A 173 17.13 -2.66 -11.10
C LEU A 173 16.00 -3.54 -10.56
N ILE A 174 16.24 -4.85 -10.53
CA ILE A 174 15.36 -5.84 -9.94
C ILE A 174 16.03 -6.28 -8.65
N ILE A 175 15.44 -5.95 -7.50
CA ILE A 175 16.00 -6.26 -6.19
C ILE A 175 14.99 -7.00 -5.35
N THR A 176 15.45 -8.08 -4.72
CA THR A 176 14.69 -8.89 -3.81
C THR A 176 15.21 -8.66 -2.40
N ILE A 177 14.37 -8.14 -1.51
CA ILE A 177 14.69 -7.92 -0.09
C ILE A 177 13.99 -8.96 0.75
N GLN A 178 14.66 -9.51 1.74
CA GLN A 178 13.99 -10.22 2.83
C GLN A 178 13.56 -9.16 3.83
N GLY A 179 12.24 -9.04 4.05
CA GLY A 179 11.68 -8.14 5.05
C GLY A 179 12.35 -8.36 6.42
N PRO A 180 12.32 -7.38 7.34
CA PRO A 180 13.05 -7.48 8.59
C PRO A 180 12.72 -8.80 9.31
N ASN A 181 13.69 -9.36 10.04
CA ASN A 181 13.59 -10.63 10.81
C ASN A 181 12.45 -10.67 11.86
N GLN A 182 11.53 -9.69 11.85
CA GLN A 182 10.36 -9.55 12.70
C GLN A 182 9.03 -9.44 11.94
N ALA A 183 8.96 -9.70 10.62
CA ALA A 183 7.67 -9.76 9.93
C ALA A 183 6.75 -10.81 10.59
N THR A 184 5.63 -10.37 11.17
CA THR A 184 4.68 -11.25 11.84
C THR A 184 3.65 -11.73 10.83
N ALA A 185 3.62 -13.04 10.59
CA ALA A 185 2.49 -13.65 9.90
C ALA A 185 1.26 -13.57 10.81
N THR A 186 0.23 -12.82 10.39
CA THR A 186 -1.04 -12.71 11.10
C THR A 186 -2.02 -13.71 10.46
N LYS A 187 -2.39 -14.77 11.19
CA LYS A 187 -3.29 -15.81 10.69
C LYS A 187 -4.73 -15.34 10.79
N VAL A 188 -5.38 -15.17 9.64
CA VAL A 188 -6.72 -14.61 9.51
C VAL A 188 -7.72 -15.70 9.15
N VAL A 189 -8.86 -15.71 9.84
CA VAL A 189 -10.08 -16.37 9.39
C VAL A 189 -10.95 -15.35 8.70
N VAL A 190 -11.49 -15.70 7.53
CA VAL A 190 -12.51 -14.90 6.86
C VAL A 190 -13.84 -15.65 6.90
N LEU A 191 -14.83 -15.03 7.52
CA LEU A 191 -16.23 -15.44 7.47
C LEU A 191 -16.96 -14.54 6.46
N ASN A 192 -17.38 -15.10 5.35
CA ASN A 192 -18.05 -14.37 4.28
C ASN A 192 -19.55 -14.70 4.31
N TYR A 193 -20.34 -13.85 4.97
CA TYR A 193 -21.80 -13.96 4.94
C TYR A 193 -22.29 -13.62 3.55
N ARG A 194 -22.60 -14.66 2.78
CA ARG A 194 -22.95 -14.64 1.36
C ARG A 194 -24.28 -15.38 1.15
N PRO A 195 -25.42 -14.80 1.57
CA PRO A 195 -26.73 -15.40 1.32
C PRO A 195 -26.91 -15.74 -0.16
N ILE A 196 -27.51 -16.90 -0.42
CA ILE A 196 -27.94 -17.36 -1.72
C ILE A 196 -29.44 -17.16 -1.80
N LEU A 197 -29.88 -16.24 -2.65
CA LEU A 197 -31.28 -15.87 -2.74
C LEU A 197 -32.11 -16.99 -3.40
N GLU A 198 -32.80 -17.83 -2.63
CA GLU A 198 -33.52 -18.99 -3.16
C GLU A 198 -34.66 -18.58 -4.09
N SER A 199 -35.31 -17.46 -3.79
CA SER A 199 -36.40 -16.91 -4.60
C SER A 199 -35.92 -16.21 -5.89
N GLN A 200 -34.61 -15.99 -6.04
CA GLN A 200 -33.99 -15.29 -7.18
C GLN A 200 -33.02 -16.21 -7.94
N ASP A 201 -33.49 -17.40 -8.33
CA ASP A 201 -32.70 -18.38 -9.07
C ASP A 201 -31.40 -18.83 -8.37
N LYS A 202 -31.36 -18.76 -7.02
CA LYS A 202 -30.19 -19.12 -6.20
C LYS A 202 -28.94 -18.29 -6.55
N VAL A 203 -29.16 -17.03 -6.91
CA VAL A 203 -28.07 -16.07 -7.11
C VAL A 203 -27.50 -15.63 -5.77
N LYS A 204 -26.20 -15.35 -5.72
CA LYS A 204 -25.57 -14.80 -4.51
C LYS A 204 -26.03 -13.36 -4.30
N LEU A 205 -26.22 -12.95 -3.05
CA LEU A 205 -26.70 -11.60 -2.72
C LEU A 205 -25.88 -10.48 -3.37
N TYR A 206 -24.55 -10.56 -3.32
CA TYR A 206 -23.70 -9.54 -3.94
C TYR A 206 -23.77 -9.56 -5.48
N ASP A 207 -24.01 -10.72 -6.10
CA ASP A 207 -24.19 -10.80 -7.57
C ASP A 207 -25.53 -10.17 -7.97
N TYR A 208 -26.59 -10.41 -7.18
CA TYR A 208 -27.92 -9.84 -7.41
C TYR A 208 -27.90 -8.31 -7.43
N TYR A 209 -27.19 -7.70 -6.48
CA TYR A 209 -27.06 -6.25 -6.39
C TYR A 209 -25.89 -5.65 -7.18
N ASN A 210 -25.11 -6.49 -7.89
CA ASN A 210 -23.88 -6.08 -8.58
C ASN A 210 -22.90 -5.33 -7.66
N TRP A 211 -22.69 -5.89 -6.48
CA TRP A 211 -21.74 -5.45 -5.46
C TRP A 211 -20.36 -6.10 -5.68
N GLN A 212 -19.40 -5.76 -4.83
CA GLN A 212 -18.02 -6.24 -4.97
C GLN A 212 -17.89 -7.71 -4.57
N ASP A 213 -16.91 -8.38 -5.17
CA ASP A 213 -16.51 -9.74 -4.80
C ASP A 213 -15.64 -9.69 -3.51
N PRO A 214 -16.11 -10.23 -2.38
CA PRO A 214 -15.36 -10.19 -1.12
C PRO A 214 -13.99 -10.86 -1.19
N GLN A 215 -13.82 -11.86 -2.06
CA GLN A 215 -12.54 -12.56 -2.23
C GLN A 215 -11.53 -11.68 -2.95
N GLN A 216 -11.96 -10.91 -3.96
CA GLN A 216 -11.12 -9.93 -4.64
C GLN A 216 -10.72 -8.80 -3.70
N LEU A 217 -11.68 -8.25 -2.93
CA LEU A 217 -11.40 -7.22 -1.93
C LEU A 217 -10.40 -7.71 -0.86
N THR A 218 -10.57 -8.93 -0.36
CA THR A 218 -9.65 -9.52 0.63
C THR A 218 -8.24 -9.67 0.06
N ASN A 219 -8.11 -10.20 -1.15
CA ASN A 219 -6.79 -10.36 -1.78
C ASN A 219 -6.11 -9.00 -1.99
N GLN A 220 -6.89 -7.97 -2.38
CA GLN A 220 -6.38 -6.62 -2.53
C GLN A 220 -5.94 -6.03 -1.18
N LEU A 221 -6.72 -6.18 -0.11
CA LEU A 221 -6.34 -5.75 1.25
C LEU A 221 -5.03 -6.39 1.70
N VAL A 222 -4.88 -7.71 1.53
CA VAL A 222 -3.66 -8.43 1.90
C VAL A 222 -2.45 -7.86 1.14
N GLN A 223 -2.61 -7.60 -0.16
CA GLN A 223 -1.53 -7.04 -0.99
C GLN A 223 -1.22 -5.58 -0.65
N ASP A 224 -2.24 -4.77 -0.37
CA ASP A 224 -2.08 -3.37 -0.01
C ASP A 224 -1.35 -3.25 1.32
N PHE A 225 -1.78 -3.95 2.36
CA PHE A 225 -1.08 -3.94 3.66
C PHE A 225 0.35 -4.45 3.57
N LYS A 226 0.60 -5.47 2.75
CA LYS A 226 1.94 -5.95 2.48
C LYS A 226 2.80 -4.88 1.84
N THR A 227 2.26 -4.10 0.91
CA THR A 227 3.00 -3.06 0.20
C THR A 227 3.24 -1.83 1.08
N VAL A 228 2.20 -1.29 1.74
CA VAL A 228 2.32 -0.05 2.52
C VAL A 228 3.13 -0.21 3.80
N SER A 229 3.26 -1.44 4.31
CA SER A 229 4.05 -1.73 5.52
C SER A 229 5.49 -2.17 5.22
N ASP A 230 5.95 -2.07 3.97
CA ASP A 230 7.22 -2.65 3.51
C ASP A 230 7.36 -4.12 3.93
N TYR A 231 6.29 -4.88 3.69
CA TYR A 231 6.21 -6.32 3.94
C TYR A 231 6.29 -6.72 5.42
N TYR A 232 6.21 -5.76 6.35
CA TYR A 232 6.14 -6.04 7.78
C TYR A 232 4.83 -6.74 8.15
N VAL A 233 3.70 -6.26 7.62
CA VAL A 233 2.39 -6.87 7.77
C VAL A 233 2.24 -7.98 6.73
N ASN A 234 1.99 -9.20 7.20
CA ASN A 234 1.77 -10.34 6.34
C ASN A 234 0.54 -11.13 6.80
N TYR A 235 -0.64 -10.70 6.33
CA TYR A 235 -1.87 -11.43 6.56
C TYR A 235 -1.87 -12.77 5.80
N GLN A 236 -2.16 -13.85 6.52
CA GLN A 236 -2.31 -15.18 5.95
C GLN A 236 -3.73 -15.64 6.16
N ILE A 237 -4.52 -15.72 5.09
CA ILE A 237 -5.86 -16.31 5.15
C ILE A 237 -5.71 -17.82 5.36
N VAL A 238 -5.79 -18.26 6.62
CA VAL A 238 -5.64 -19.68 6.99
C VAL A 238 -6.94 -20.44 6.82
N ASN A 239 -8.06 -19.74 6.75
CA ASN A 239 -9.38 -20.31 6.52
C ASN A 239 -10.31 -19.26 5.93
N TRP A 240 -10.96 -19.60 4.83
CA TRP A 240 -12.07 -18.86 4.23
C TRP A 240 -13.34 -19.71 4.34
N GLN A 241 -14.43 -19.12 4.80
CA GLN A 241 -15.72 -19.78 4.90
C GLN A 241 -16.82 -18.91 4.32
N ASP A 242 -17.46 -19.40 3.25
CA ASP A 242 -18.71 -18.84 2.78
C ASP A 242 -19.87 -19.34 3.64
N ILE A 243 -20.72 -18.41 4.05
CA ILE A 243 -21.88 -18.67 4.92
C ILE A 243 -23.12 -18.27 4.14
N ASP A 244 -23.93 -19.25 3.79
CA ASP A 244 -25.23 -19.05 3.15
C ASP A 244 -26.29 -18.73 4.21
N ASP A 245 -26.17 -17.55 4.80
CA ASP A 245 -27.04 -17.08 5.87
C ASP A 245 -26.89 -15.57 6.07
N PHE A 246 -27.81 -14.98 6.84
CA PHE A 246 -27.67 -13.65 7.40
C PHE A 246 -27.17 -13.74 8.86
N PRO A 247 -26.41 -12.77 9.37
CA PRO A 247 -26.01 -12.78 10.77
C PRO A 247 -27.20 -12.40 11.66
N VAL A 248 -27.48 -13.25 12.64
CA VAL A 248 -28.46 -12.96 13.69
C VAL A 248 -28.04 -11.71 14.48
N LYS A 249 -29.01 -10.87 14.82
CA LYS A 249 -28.82 -9.63 15.58
C LYS A 249 -28.81 -9.86 17.08
N GLU A 250 -28.24 -8.92 17.83
CA GLU A 250 -28.31 -8.90 19.30
C GLU A 250 -29.76 -8.86 19.82
N SER A 251 -30.71 -8.35 19.03
CA SER A 251 -32.15 -8.37 19.33
C SER A 251 -32.78 -9.77 19.16
N GLY A 252 -32.05 -10.73 18.60
CA GLY A 252 -32.56 -12.02 18.13
C GLY A 252 -33.23 -11.95 16.75
N PHE A 253 -33.30 -10.77 16.12
CA PHE A 253 -33.79 -10.64 14.76
C PHE A 253 -32.84 -11.36 13.79
N ASP A 254 -33.43 -11.96 12.76
CA ASP A 254 -32.71 -12.73 11.76
C ASP A 254 -33.37 -12.50 10.40
N PHE A 255 -32.57 -12.14 9.40
CA PHE A 255 -33.10 -11.88 8.08
C PHE A 255 -33.37 -13.19 7.35
N THR A 256 -34.54 -13.28 6.74
CA THR A 256 -34.80 -14.14 5.60
C THR A 256 -34.52 -13.38 4.31
N ASP A 257 -34.30 -14.10 3.22
CA ASP A 257 -34.27 -13.56 1.84
C ASP A 257 -35.36 -12.51 1.61
N GLU A 258 -36.62 -12.88 1.84
CA GLU A 258 -37.76 -12.02 1.57
C GLU A 258 -37.71 -10.77 2.44
N SER A 259 -37.43 -10.92 3.73
CA SER A 259 -37.39 -9.78 4.65
C SER A 259 -36.22 -8.83 4.36
N TYR A 260 -35.07 -9.33 3.91
CA TYR A 260 -33.93 -8.50 3.56
C TYR A 260 -34.17 -7.74 2.25
N LEU A 261 -34.67 -8.42 1.22
CA LEU A 261 -35.01 -7.77 -0.05
C LEU A 261 -36.11 -6.72 0.14
N ASP A 262 -37.12 -7.02 0.96
CA ASP A 262 -38.17 -6.06 1.31
C ASP A 262 -37.61 -4.85 2.06
N CYS A 263 -36.73 -5.09 3.04
CA CYS A 263 -36.15 -3.99 3.80
C CYS A 263 -35.27 -3.09 2.93
N MET A 264 -34.49 -3.67 2.02
CA MET A 264 -33.65 -2.92 1.09
C MET A 264 -34.50 -2.10 0.11
N ALA A 265 -35.67 -2.60 -0.29
CA ALA A 265 -36.59 -1.87 -1.16
C ALA A 265 -37.35 -0.73 -0.43
N GLN A 266 -37.72 -0.94 0.83
CA GLN A 266 -38.53 0.00 1.61
C GLN A 266 -37.71 0.99 2.45
N GLY A 267 -36.42 0.70 2.71
CA GLY A 267 -35.55 1.51 3.56
C GLY A 267 -35.86 1.40 5.07
N ASN A 268 -36.46 0.29 5.51
CA ASN A 268 -36.87 0.05 6.90
C ASN A 268 -36.10 -1.11 7.57
N CYS A 269 -34.86 -1.33 7.13
CA CYS A 269 -34.01 -2.42 7.64
C CYS A 269 -33.74 -2.31 9.15
N ASP A 270 -33.64 -3.47 9.80
CA ASP A 270 -33.23 -3.56 11.20
C ASP A 270 -31.76 -3.12 11.35
N ALA A 271 -31.55 -2.07 12.15
CA ALA A 271 -30.25 -1.44 12.38
C ALA A 271 -29.47 -2.05 13.57
N ALA A 272 -29.97 -3.11 14.19
CA ALA A 272 -29.30 -3.74 15.32
C ALA A 272 -27.94 -4.32 14.90
N THR A 273 -27.03 -4.33 15.86
CA THR A 273 -25.72 -4.95 15.74
C THR A 273 -25.86 -6.47 15.62
N ALA A 274 -24.97 -7.12 14.88
CA ALA A 274 -24.87 -8.57 14.82
C ALA A 274 -24.52 -9.13 16.19
N ASP A 275 -25.05 -10.30 16.53
CA ASP A 275 -24.67 -11.03 17.74
C ASP A 275 -23.30 -11.69 17.55
N TYR A 276 -22.24 -10.95 17.87
CA TYR A 276 -20.87 -11.45 17.77
C TYR A 276 -20.62 -12.67 18.67
N LEU A 277 -21.29 -12.78 19.82
CA LEU A 277 -21.08 -13.94 20.70
C LEU A 277 -21.59 -15.21 20.02
N LYS A 278 -22.74 -15.13 19.35
CA LYS A 278 -23.27 -16.22 18.55
C LYS A 278 -22.36 -16.57 17.36
N ILE A 279 -21.79 -15.57 16.68
CA ILE A 279 -20.82 -15.80 15.59
C ILE A 279 -19.57 -16.51 16.12
N LEU A 280 -18.97 -16.00 17.21
CA LEU A 280 -17.75 -16.57 17.79
C LEU A 280 -17.96 -18.02 18.25
N ASP A 281 -19.13 -18.33 18.83
CA ASP A 281 -19.52 -19.68 19.25
C ASP A 281 -19.75 -20.61 18.05
N GLN A 282 -20.56 -20.17 17.07
CA GLN A 282 -20.92 -20.96 15.89
C GLN A 282 -19.70 -21.44 15.09
N PHE A 283 -18.68 -20.59 14.95
CA PHE A 283 -17.48 -20.90 14.17
C PHE A 283 -16.26 -21.28 15.03
N ASN A 284 -16.48 -21.50 16.32
CA ASN A 284 -15.47 -21.84 17.30
C ASN A 284 -14.21 -20.96 17.27
N ILE A 285 -14.42 -19.64 17.13
CA ILE A 285 -13.34 -18.70 16.89
C ILE A 285 -12.43 -18.58 18.11
N CYS A 286 -13.00 -18.51 19.31
CA CYS A 286 -12.20 -18.35 20.53
C CYS A 286 -11.32 -19.56 20.84
N ASP A 287 -11.76 -20.80 20.61
CA ASP A 287 -10.88 -21.96 20.76
C ASP A 287 -9.70 -21.90 19.78
N ARG A 288 -9.95 -21.51 18.53
CA ARG A 288 -8.89 -21.33 17.53
C ARG A 288 -7.89 -20.24 17.92
N VAL A 289 -8.36 -19.16 18.56
CA VAL A 289 -7.48 -18.15 19.17
C VAL A 289 -6.70 -18.76 20.32
N ASN A 290 -7.35 -19.47 21.23
CA ASN A 290 -6.71 -20.06 22.41
C ASN A 290 -5.62 -21.07 22.03
N ASP A 291 -5.86 -21.85 20.99
CA ASP A 291 -4.94 -22.85 20.44
C ASP A 291 -3.87 -22.28 19.49
N ASN A 292 -3.78 -20.94 19.38
CA ASN A 292 -2.84 -20.25 18.50
C ASN A 292 -2.96 -20.70 17.02
N GLN A 293 -4.16 -21.01 16.56
CA GLN A 293 -4.44 -21.33 15.15
C GLN A 293 -4.72 -20.06 14.33
N ILE A 294 -5.26 -19.03 14.98
CA ILE A 294 -5.65 -17.76 14.37
C ILE A 294 -5.27 -16.60 15.27
N ASP A 295 -5.06 -15.45 14.66
CA ASP A 295 -4.74 -14.19 15.33
C ASP A 295 -5.85 -13.15 15.13
N GLU A 296 -6.64 -13.27 14.05
CA GLU A 296 -7.61 -12.27 13.67
C GLU A 296 -8.82 -12.88 12.92
N LEU A 297 -9.98 -12.23 13.07
CA LEU A 297 -11.22 -12.56 12.37
C LEU A 297 -11.65 -11.42 11.45
N TRP A 298 -11.83 -11.69 10.16
CA TRP A 298 -12.49 -10.78 9.21
C TRP A 298 -13.87 -11.33 8.87
N ILE A 299 -14.87 -10.44 8.86
CA ILE A 299 -16.24 -10.79 8.55
C ILE A 299 -16.71 -9.91 7.40
N TRP A 300 -17.03 -10.51 6.25
CA TRP A 300 -17.66 -9.81 5.14
C TRP A 300 -19.17 -9.97 5.20
N GLY A 301 -19.91 -8.89 4.93
CA GLY A 301 -21.36 -8.88 4.87
C GLY A 301 -21.93 -7.75 4.01
N GLY A 302 -23.26 -7.77 3.85
CA GLY A 302 -24.00 -6.71 3.20
C GLY A 302 -24.30 -5.53 4.13
N PRO A 303 -24.88 -4.44 3.60
CA PRO A 303 -25.44 -3.38 4.43
C PRO A 303 -26.48 -3.96 5.39
N TRP A 304 -26.63 -3.34 6.56
CA TRP A 304 -27.55 -3.80 7.60
C TRP A 304 -27.26 -5.18 8.18
N PHE A 305 -26.09 -5.78 7.92
CA PHE A 305 -25.69 -7.02 8.60
C PHE A 305 -25.24 -6.75 10.05
N GLY A 306 -24.99 -5.49 10.41
CA GLY A 306 -24.78 -5.06 11.79
C GLY A 306 -23.35 -5.29 12.28
N PHE A 307 -22.39 -5.28 11.37
CA PHE A 307 -20.98 -5.34 11.72
C PHE A 307 -20.43 -3.94 12.03
N TYR A 308 -19.54 -3.86 13.02
CA TYR A 308 -18.72 -2.70 13.29
C TYR A 308 -17.47 -2.84 12.42
N GLU A 309 -16.93 -1.71 11.95
CA GLU A 309 -15.72 -1.69 11.12
C GLU A 309 -14.55 -2.41 11.79
N SER A 310 -14.38 -2.17 13.10
CA SER A 310 -13.53 -2.99 13.95
C SER A 310 -14.16 -3.20 15.33
N ARG A 311 -13.84 -4.34 15.95
CA ARG A 311 -14.23 -4.69 17.32
C ARG A 311 -13.15 -5.52 17.99
N LEU A 312 -13.02 -5.40 19.31
CA LEU A 312 -12.00 -6.11 20.08
C LEU A 312 -12.64 -7.02 21.15
N ALA A 313 -12.30 -8.30 21.08
CA ALA A 313 -12.75 -9.36 21.98
C ALA A 313 -11.59 -9.89 22.85
N GLY A 314 -11.91 -10.63 23.91
CA GLY A 314 -10.93 -11.24 24.82
C GLY A 314 -10.62 -10.41 26.08
N PRO A 315 -9.48 -10.67 26.75
CA PRO A 315 -9.04 -9.91 27.93
C PRO A 315 -8.41 -8.55 27.55
N ASP A 316 -8.31 -7.65 28.53
CA ASP A 316 -7.60 -6.37 28.44
C ASP A 316 -8.02 -5.51 27.22
N THR A 317 -9.31 -5.51 26.92
CA THR A 317 -9.85 -4.84 25.74
C THR A 317 -10.12 -3.36 25.98
N PHE A 318 -10.06 -2.57 24.92
CA PHE A 318 -10.26 -1.13 24.91
C PHE A 318 -11.11 -0.72 23.70
N TRP A 319 -11.49 0.56 23.63
CA TRP A 319 -12.25 1.08 22.50
C TRP A 319 -11.51 0.83 21.19
N TYR A 320 -12.15 0.13 20.25
CA TYR A 320 -11.51 -0.31 19.02
C TYR A 320 -12.38 0.01 17.80
N ASN A 321 -12.67 1.29 17.63
CA ASN A 321 -13.77 1.83 16.81
C ASN A 321 -15.16 1.25 17.15
N SER A 322 -15.28 0.65 18.32
CA SER A 322 -16.52 0.14 18.89
C SER A 322 -16.31 -0.21 20.36
N PRO A 323 -17.40 -0.37 21.12
CA PRO A 323 -17.31 -0.90 22.48
C PRO A 323 -16.66 -2.29 22.52
N PRO A 324 -15.78 -2.56 23.50
CA PRO A 324 -15.23 -3.89 23.72
C PRO A 324 -16.30 -4.99 23.78
N LEU A 325 -16.00 -6.16 23.20
CA LEU A 325 -16.88 -7.32 23.29
C LEU A 325 -16.55 -8.14 24.54
N ALA A 326 -17.39 -8.00 25.56
CA ALA A 326 -17.32 -8.81 26.78
C ALA A 326 -18.04 -10.16 26.63
N GLY A 327 -17.76 -11.11 27.54
CA GLY A 327 -18.47 -12.41 27.58
C GLY A 327 -17.94 -13.47 26.63
N THR A 328 -16.80 -13.23 25.96
CA THR A 328 -16.18 -14.19 25.03
C THR A 328 -15.37 -15.26 25.76
N GLY A 329 -15.23 -16.45 25.16
CA GLY A 329 -14.32 -17.51 25.62
C GLY A 329 -12.84 -17.31 25.25
N CYS A 330 -12.48 -16.18 24.66
CA CYS A 330 -11.14 -15.89 24.16
C CYS A 330 -10.19 -15.56 25.33
N GLN A 331 -9.04 -16.25 25.38
CA GLN A 331 -7.98 -16.08 26.39
C GLN A 331 -6.88 -15.11 25.94
N ARG A 332 -6.96 -14.64 24.70
CA ARG A 332 -6.11 -13.58 24.11
C ARG A 332 -7.02 -12.57 23.43
N GLN A 333 -6.52 -11.34 23.29
CA GLN A 333 -7.18 -10.32 22.49
C GLN A 333 -7.40 -10.85 21.07
N LEU A 334 -8.62 -10.67 20.56
CA LEU A 334 -9.03 -11.02 19.21
C LEU A 334 -9.52 -9.73 18.53
N PRO A 335 -8.72 -9.14 17.63
CA PRO A 335 -9.18 -8.14 16.69
C PRO A 335 -10.21 -8.77 15.73
N ILE A 336 -11.32 -8.08 15.52
CA ILE A 336 -12.37 -8.45 14.57
C ILE A 336 -12.57 -7.29 13.60
N MET A 337 -12.58 -7.57 12.30
CA MET A 337 -12.94 -6.59 11.26
C MET A 337 -14.30 -6.92 10.68
N GLY A 338 -15.18 -5.93 10.61
CA GLY A 338 -16.44 -6.00 9.88
C GLY A 338 -16.33 -5.23 8.59
N LEU A 339 -16.48 -5.92 7.46
CA LEU A 339 -16.23 -5.39 6.12
C LEU A 339 -17.50 -5.52 5.28
N ASN A 340 -17.76 -4.52 4.42
CA ASN A 340 -18.99 -4.42 3.66
C ASN A 340 -18.75 -4.52 2.16
N TYR A 341 -19.26 -5.57 1.51
CA TYR A 341 -19.03 -5.78 0.07
C TYR A 341 -19.93 -4.93 -0.84
N GLN A 342 -20.90 -4.18 -0.30
CA GLN A 342 -21.55 -3.08 -1.06
C GLN A 342 -20.56 -1.93 -1.32
N ARG A 343 -19.54 -1.78 -0.46
CA ARG A 343 -18.51 -0.75 -0.54
C ARG A 343 -17.29 -1.23 -1.33
N GLN A 344 -16.36 -0.32 -1.59
CA GLN A 344 -15.14 -0.58 -2.34
C GLN A 344 -13.98 -0.89 -1.39
N ILE A 345 -12.81 -1.15 -1.98
CA ILE A 345 -11.56 -1.37 -1.25
C ILE A 345 -11.17 -0.17 -0.36
N ASN A 346 -11.54 1.06 -0.76
CA ASN A 346 -11.30 2.29 -0.01
C ASN A 346 -11.90 2.23 1.39
N GLU A 347 -13.20 1.97 1.50
CA GLU A 347 -13.89 1.90 2.79
C GLU A 347 -13.39 0.72 3.66
N ALA A 348 -12.92 -0.35 3.02
CA ALA A 348 -12.30 -1.44 3.75
C ALA A 348 -10.96 -1.00 4.37
N LEU A 349 -10.09 -0.29 3.64
CA LEU A 349 -8.87 0.30 4.19
C LEU A 349 -9.16 1.32 5.29
N GLU A 350 -10.20 2.13 5.12
CA GLU A 350 -10.69 3.08 6.12
C GLU A 350 -11.03 2.39 7.45
N SER A 351 -11.74 1.26 7.39
CA SER A 351 -12.06 0.44 8.57
C SER A 351 -10.80 -0.01 9.33
N PHE A 352 -9.74 -0.41 8.62
CA PHE A 352 -8.45 -0.71 9.24
C PHE A 352 -7.75 0.53 9.78
N GLY A 353 -7.96 1.69 9.17
CA GLY A 353 -7.44 2.97 9.64
C GLY A 353 -8.02 3.35 10.98
N HIS A 354 -9.32 3.19 11.17
CA HIS A 354 -9.97 3.37 12.48
C HIS A 354 -9.44 2.43 13.57
N ARG A 355 -9.16 1.18 13.19
CA ARG A 355 -8.45 0.24 14.06
C ARG A 355 -7.07 0.81 14.46
N ALA A 356 -6.32 1.35 13.51
CA ALA A 356 -4.99 1.88 13.76
C ALA A 356 -5.03 3.13 14.65
N GLU A 357 -5.95 4.06 14.36
CA GLU A 357 -6.21 5.23 15.20
C GLU A 357 -6.55 4.82 16.63
N SER A 358 -7.41 3.81 16.81
CA SER A 358 -7.77 3.29 18.14
C SER A 358 -6.57 2.70 18.89
N ALA A 359 -5.78 1.85 18.21
CA ALA A 359 -4.60 1.22 18.80
C ALA A 359 -3.52 2.25 19.18
N LEU A 360 -3.28 3.25 18.32
CA LEU A 360 -2.30 4.31 18.57
C LEU A 360 -2.77 5.27 19.65
N THR A 361 -4.06 5.62 19.67
CA THR A 361 -4.68 6.40 20.76
C THR A 361 -4.50 5.69 22.10
N GLN A 362 -4.74 4.38 22.16
CA GLN A 362 -4.52 3.59 23.37
C GLN A 362 -3.03 3.59 23.77
N ALA A 363 -2.12 3.36 22.82
CA ALA A 363 -0.68 3.28 23.09
C ALA A 363 -0.11 4.62 23.56
N PHE A 364 -0.51 5.74 22.96
CA PHE A 364 0.01 7.07 23.27
C PHE A 364 -0.75 7.80 24.38
N GLY A 365 -1.87 7.23 24.84
CA GLY A 365 -2.61 7.70 26.00
C GLY A 365 -3.67 8.76 25.70
N GLY A 366 -4.12 8.85 24.45
CA GLY A 366 -5.12 9.79 23.96
C GLY A 366 -4.84 10.26 22.54
N TRP A 367 -5.76 11.04 21.98
CA TRP A 367 -5.60 11.71 20.70
C TRP A 367 -6.46 12.97 20.65
N ALA A 368 -5.86 14.08 20.27
CA ALA A 368 -6.60 15.28 19.91
C ALA A 368 -6.06 15.84 18.60
N GLN A 369 -6.96 16.07 17.64
CA GLN A 369 -6.64 16.53 16.28
C GLN A 369 -5.97 17.91 16.24
N ASN A 370 -5.98 18.64 17.36
CA ASN A 370 -5.45 19.98 17.55
C ASN A 370 -4.37 20.08 18.64
N ARG A 371 -3.67 18.97 18.89
CA ARG A 371 -2.62 18.84 19.93
C ARG A 371 -1.32 18.36 19.30
N THR A 372 -0.21 18.50 20.02
CA THR A 372 1.11 17.93 19.65
C THR A 372 1.84 17.38 20.90
N ALA A 373 1.08 16.88 21.87
CA ALA A 373 1.61 16.50 23.19
C ALA A 373 2.50 15.25 23.12
N HIS A 374 2.21 14.37 22.18
CA HIS A 374 3.00 13.18 21.87
C HIS A 374 3.05 12.92 20.36
N ASP A 375 3.86 11.96 19.95
CA ASP A 375 4.14 11.71 18.54
C ASP A 375 2.90 11.29 17.75
N TRP A 376 1.96 10.54 18.35
CA TRP A 376 0.68 10.25 17.70
C TRP A 376 -0.12 11.52 17.34
N ASP A 377 -0.20 12.53 18.23
CA ASP A 377 -0.89 13.78 17.90
C ASP A 377 -0.18 14.51 16.74
N LYS A 378 1.16 14.55 16.77
CA LYS A 378 1.95 15.19 15.72
C LYS A 378 1.76 14.50 14.36
N PHE A 379 1.68 13.18 14.35
CA PHE A 379 1.42 12.39 13.15
C PHE A 379 0.02 12.70 12.61
N ALA A 380 -0.98 12.67 13.49
CA ALA A 380 -2.38 12.81 13.10
C ALA A 380 -2.89 14.26 13.03
N LEU A 381 -2.00 15.25 13.17
CA LEU A 381 -2.36 16.67 13.16
C LEU A 381 -2.96 17.09 11.80
N VAL A 382 -4.12 17.75 11.83
CA VAL A 382 -4.78 18.30 10.64
C VAL A 382 -4.98 19.79 10.82
N LYS A 383 -4.37 20.61 9.95
CA LYS A 383 -4.47 22.07 10.00
C LYS A 383 -5.92 22.58 10.06
N ALA A 384 -6.82 22.01 9.25
CA ALA A 384 -8.22 22.43 9.20
C ALA A 384 -8.96 22.23 10.53
N GLN A 385 -8.51 21.29 11.35
CA GLN A 385 -9.06 21.00 12.68
C GLN A 385 -8.24 21.68 13.80
N SER A 386 -7.19 22.41 13.43
CA SER A 386 -6.13 22.88 14.31
C SER A 386 -5.86 24.39 14.13
N PRO A 387 -6.70 25.28 14.68
CA PRO A 387 -6.52 26.72 14.47
C PRO A 387 -5.19 27.28 15.02
N ASN A 388 -4.51 26.53 15.89
CA ASN A 388 -3.24 26.92 16.50
C ASN A 388 -2.01 26.51 15.69
N TYR A 389 -2.16 25.76 14.60
CA TYR A 389 -1.06 25.26 13.79
C TYR A 389 -1.26 25.65 12.32
N ASP A 390 -0.19 26.09 11.66
CA ASP A 390 -0.21 26.51 10.26
C ASP A 390 0.20 25.41 9.28
N TYR A 391 0.47 24.21 9.79
CA TYR A 391 0.90 22.99 9.09
C TYR A 391 0.09 21.77 9.54
N SER A 392 0.20 20.66 8.81
CA SER A 392 -0.38 19.35 9.16
C SER A 392 0.69 18.29 9.40
N GLY A 393 0.35 17.23 10.11
CA GLY A 393 1.07 15.96 10.07
C GLY A 393 0.72 15.18 8.80
N CYS A 394 0.58 13.86 8.93
CA CYS A 394 -0.04 12.98 7.93
C CYS A 394 -1.57 13.01 7.94
N GLY A 395 -2.18 13.60 8.97
CA GLY A 395 -3.63 13.70 9.11
C GLY A 395 -4.27 12.43 9.68
N SER A 396 -5.58 12.29 9.52
CA SER A 396 -6.36 11.15 10.02
C SER A 396 -6.89 10.30 8.87
N ILE A 397 -7.54 9.18 9.17
CA ILE A 397 -8.14 8.34 8.14
C ILE A 397 -9.30 9.05 7.39
N HIS A 398 -9.82 10.15 7.93
CA HIS A 398 -10.87 11.02 7.38
C HIS A 398 -10.35 12.31 6.71
N TYR A 399 -9.16 12.77 7.10
CA TYR A 399 -8.61 14.06 6.68
C TYR A 399 -7.18 13.89 6.21
N ALA A 400 -6.97 14.10 4.91
CA ALA A 400 -5.63 14.26 4.37
C ALA A 400 -5.00 15.57 4.87
N PRO A 401 -3.67 15.73 4.76
CA PRO A 401 -2.98 16.89 5.31
C PRO A 401 -3.60 18.23 4.88
N ASN A 402 -4.13 18.32 3.66
CA ASN A 402 -4.70 19.54 3.09
C ASN A 402 -6.24 19.56 3.03
N SER A 403 -6.90 18.55 3.59
CA SER A 403 -8.36 18.48 3.62
C SER A 403 -8.94 19.65 4.41
N VAL A 404 -10.02 20.26 3.91
CA VAL A 404 -10.77 21.31 4.62
C VAL A 404 -12.12 20.82 5.18
N THR A 405 -12.60 19.69 4.67
CA THR A 405 -13.80 18.98 5.13
C THR A 405 -13.51 17.49 5.18
N ASP A 406 -14.42 16.75 5.80
CA ASP A 406 -14.37 15.29 5.86
C ASP A 406 -14.33 14.69 4.44
N TYR A 407 -13.49 13.67 4.24
CA TYR A 407 -13.28 12.97 2.95
C TYR A 407 -12.79 13.83 1.77
N ASP A 408 -12.16 14.98 2.05
CA ASP A 408 -11.65 15.89 1.02
C ASP A 408 -10.31 15.41 0.44
N TRP A 409 -10.35 14.30 -0.31
CA TRP A 409 -9.16 13.61 -0.87
C TRP A 409 -8.56 14.30 -2.09
N SER A 410 -9.38 15.04 -2.83
CA SER A 410 -8.99 15.61 -4.12
C SER A 410 -8.57 17.08 -4.05
N ASN A 411 -8.38 17.62 -2.84
CA ASN A 411 -8.01 19.02 -2.67
C ASN A 411 -6.63 19.31 -3.29
N GLN A 412 -6.56 20.28 -4.19
CA GLN A 412 -5.32 20.64 -4.87
C GLN A 412 -4.54 21.76 -4.16
N THR A 413 -5.10 22.32 -3.09
CA THR A 413 -4.47 23.39 -2.32
C THR A 413 -3.25 22.82 -1.58
N TYR A 414 -2.12 23.53 -1.68
CA TYR A 414 -0.91 23.14 -0.96
C TYR A 414 -1.02 23.49 0.53
N VAL A 415 -0.53 22.58 1.37
CA VAL A 415 -0.34 22.78 2.81
C VAL A 415 1.08 22.39 3.20
N PRO A 416 1.76 23.14 4.09
CA PRO A 416 2.96 22.64 4.73
C PRO A 416 2.60 21.41 5.57
N SER A 417 3.33 20.31 5.38
CA SER A 417 3.10 19.08 6.13
C SER A 417 4.41 18.41 6.52
N THR A 418 4.46 17.85 7.74
CA THR A 418 5.57 17.02 8.21
C THR A 418 5.45 15.56 7.78
N CYS A 419 4.42 15.18 7.01
CA CYS A 419 4.13 13.78 6.75
C CYS A 419 5.31 13.00 6.13
N GLN A 420 6.02 13.63 5.19
CA GLN A 420 7.20 13.04 4.52
C GLN A 420 8.38 12.80 5.46
N ASP A 421 8.43 13.45 6.63
CA ASP A 421 9.52 13.27 7.60
C ASP A 421 9.29 12.02 8.48
N TRP A 422 8.06 11.48 8.54
CA TRP A 422 7.72 10.37 9.44
C TRP A 422 8.38 9.03 9.09
N VAL A 423 8.87 8.89 7.86
CA VAL A 423 9.70 7.73 7.48
C VAL A 423 11.03 7.69 8.26
N ASN A 424 11.47 8.82 8.82
CA ASN A 424 12.69 8.95 9.61
C ASN A 424 12.50 8.66 11.11
N TYR A 425 11.28 8.32 11.54
CA TYR A 425 11.00 8.09 12.96
C TYR A 425 11.93 7.01 13.57
N PRO A 426 12.54 7.25 14.74
CA PRO A 426 12.27 8.33 15.70
C PRO A 426 13.05 9.64 15.49
N ASP A 427 14.00 9.68 14.56
CA ASP A 427 14.93 10.81 14.36
C ASP A 427 14.34 11.83 13.38
N LEU A 428 13.16 12.36 13.73
CA LEU A 428 12.45 13.35 12.94
C LEU A 428 13.27 14.65 12.81
N THR A 429 13.33 15.20 11.60
CA THR A 429 14.00 16.48 11.30
C THR A 429 13.08 17.69 11.47
N GLU A 430 11.78 17.45 11.63
CA GLU A 430 10.68 18.42 11.61
C GLU A 430 10.51 19.17 10.28
N ALA A 431 11.13 18.63 9.21
CA ALA A 431 11.03 19.17 7.87
C ALA A 431 9.58 19.21 7.40
N LYS A 432 9.19 20.34 6.81
CA LYS A 432 7.85 20.54 6.24
C LYS A 432 7.97 20.64 4.73
N GLN A 433 7.22 19.79 4.04
CA GLN A 433 7.08 19.86 2.59
C GLN A 433 5.70 20.39 2.24
N ASN A 434 5.60 21.18 1.18
CA ASN A 434 4.30 21.62 0.67
C ASN A 434 3.68 20.45 -0.10
N LEU A 435 2.60 19.88 0.44
CA LEU A 435 1.88 18.76 -0.14
C LEU A 435 0.49 19.19 -0.60
N ASN A 436 -0.01 18.53 -1.64
CA ASN A 436 -1.41 18.52 -2.01
C ASN A 436 -1.81 17.10 -2.45
N CYS A 437 -3.01 16.95 -3.01
CA CYS A 437 -3.51 15.63 -3.35
C CYS A 437 -2.70 14.83 -4.38
N GLN A 438 -1.79 15.46 -5.13
CA GLN A 438 -0.91 14.74 -6.06
C GLN A 438 -0.01 13.73 -5.35
N ALA A 439 0.30 13.95 -4.07
CA ALA A 439 1.09 12.99 -3.27
C ALA A 439 0.39 11.63 -3.08
N TRP A 440 -0.93 11.57 -3.27
CA TRP A 440 -1.74 10.35 -3.15
C TRP A 440 -2.73 10.20 -4.33
N ASN A 441 -2.35 10.67 -5.52
CA ASN A 441 -3.17 10.57 -6.74
C ASN A 441 -4.61 11.12 -6.61
N CYS A 442 -4.85 12.02 -5.66
CA CYS A 442 -6.14 12.67 -5.43
C CYS A 442 -7.33 11.71 -5.23
N SER A 443 -7.08 10.53 -4.66
CA SER A 443 -8.13 9.55 -4.34
C SER A 443 -8.07 9.10 -2.88
N GLY A 444 -9.22 8.70 -2.32
CA GLY A 444 -9.27 8.16 -0.94
C GLY A 444 -8.48 6.87 -0.79
N TYR A 445 -8.59 5.98 -1.78
CA TYR A 445 -7.88 4.70 -1.78
C TYR A 445 -6.36 4.87 -1.70
N ASP A 446 -5.79 5.73 -2.54
CA ASP A 446 -4.35 6.00 -2.51
C ASP A 446 -3.97 6.88 -1.32
N PHE A 447 -4.87 7.71 -0.79
CA PHE A 447 -4.64 8.44 0.45
C PHE A 447 -4.49 7.50 1.64
N HIS A 448 -5.39 6.53 1.83
CA HIS A 448 -5.26 5.57 2.94
C HIS A 448 -3.96 4.79 2.84
N LYS A 449 -3.57 4.38 1.63
CA LYS A 449 -2.28 3.70 1.41
C LYS A 449 -1.09 4.61 1.71
N TYR A 450 -1.15 5.86 1.28
CA TYR A 450 -0.17 6.89 1.62
C TYR A 450 -0.09 7.07 3.14
N TRP A 451 -1.21 7.17 3.84
CA TRP A 451 -1.25 7.31 5.29
C TRP A 451 -0.58 6.13 6.02
N PHE A 452 -0.94 4.90 5.65
CA PHE A 452 -0.31 3.69 6.19
C PHE A 452 1.18 3.59 5.83
N SER A 453 1.60 4.06 4.65
CA SER A 453 3.01 4.02 4.23
C SER A 453 3.92 4.95 5.03
N HIS A 454 3.35 5.92 5.75
CA HIS A 454 4.11 6.82 6.61
C HIS A 454 4.13 6.37 8.08
N LEU A 455 3.44 5.29 8.45
CA LEU A 455 3.52 4.76 9.81
C LEU A 455 4.96 4.29 10.14
N PRO A 456 5.50 4.68 11.32
CA PRO A 456 6.80 4.24 11.79
C PRO A 456 6.95 2.73 11.88
N ARG A 457 8.12 2.23 11.47
CA ARG A 457 8.39 0.79 11.34
C ARG A 457 9.78 0.36 11.84
N VAL A 458 10.55 1.29 12.41
CA VAL A 458 11.92 1.05 12.89
C VAL A 458 11.89 0.33 14.24
N SER A 459 12.86 -0.55 14.48
CA SER A 459 12.97 -1.25 15.77
C SER A 459 13.38 -0.31 16.92
N GLY A 460 13.23 -0.76 18.17
CA GLY A 460 13.58 0.02 19.35
C GLY A 460 12.41 0.82 19.93
N SER A 461 12.74 1.76 20.81
CA SER A 461 11.76 2.57 21.52
C SER A 461 12.30 3.97 21.82
N THR A 462 11.45 4.98 21.69
CA THR A 462 11.70 6.38 22.00
C THR A 462 10.62 6.88 22.94
N ALA A 463 10.99 7.67 23.96
CA ALA A 463 10.06 8.19 24.97
C ALA A 463 9.13 7.12 25.58
N SER A 464 9.67 5.92 25.85
CA SER A 464 8.92 4.77 26.37
C SER A 464 7.79 4.27 25.46
N ARG A 465 7.90 4.50 24.14
CA ARG A 465 7.02 3.96 23.10
C ARG A 465 7.86 3.26 22.04
N LEU A 466 7.40 2.12 21.53
CA LEU A 466 7.97 1.41 20.40
C LEU A 466 8.03 2.29 19.15
N ASN A 467 9.14 2.19 18.42
CA ASN A 467 9.36 2.92 17.17
C ASN A 467 8.68 2.26 15.96
N ASN A 468 8.29 1.00 16.10
CA ASN A 468 7.50 0.30 15.09
C ASN A 468 6.04 0.29 15.54
N TRP A 469 5.24 1.17 14.92
CA TRP A 469 3.85 1.40 15.29
C TRP A 469 2.93 0.27 14.81
N TRP A 470 3.33 -0.49 13.79
CA TRP A 470 2.62 -1.71 13.38
C TRP A 470 2.54 -2.76 14.50
N LYS A 471 3.46 -2.73 15.48
CA LYS A 471 3.37 -3.59 16.66
C LYS A 471 2.14 -3.28 17.51
N TYR A 472 1.77 -2.01 17.65
CA TYR A 472 0.54 -1.64 18.37
C TYR A 472 -0.70 -2.09 17.62
N ILE A 473 -0.68 -2.01 16.28
CA ILE A 473 -1.83 -2.31 15.43
C ILE A 473 -2.07 -3.82 15.29
N LEU A 474 -1.01 -4.62 15.20
CA LEU A 474 -1.11 -6.08 15.02
C LEU A 474 -1.05 -6.87 16.34
N ASN A 475 -0.35 -6.37 17.35
CA ASN A 475 -0.23 -7.00 18.67
C ASN A 475 -0.75 -6.03 19.74
N LEU A 476 -2.06 -6.05 19.94
CA LEU A 476 -2.76 -5.09 20.79
C LEU A 476 -2.34 -5.13 22.28
N LYS A 477 -1.65 -6.18 22.71
CA LYS A 477 -1.03 -6.22 24.05
C LYS A 477 0.03 -5.14 24.21
N GLU A 478 0.78 -4.85 23.14
CA GLU A 478 1.76 -3.76 23.11
C GLU A 478 1.07 -2.39 23.25
N ALA A 479 -0.13 -2.23 22.68
CA ALA A 479 -0.88 -0.98 22.83
C ALA A 479 -1.35 -0.76 24.28
N THR A 480 -1.70 -1.84 24.99
CA THR A 480 -2.12 -1.79 26.40
C THR A 480 -0.98 -1.78 27.41
N ALA A 481 0.28 -1.84 26.96
CA ALA A 481 1.44 -1.94 27.84
C ALA A 481 1.77 -0.61 28.55
N PHE A 482 1.11 0.50 28.19
CA PHE A 482 1.40 1.84 28.71
C PHE A 482 0.20 2.38 29.52
N PRO A 483 0.34 2.51 30.85
CA PRO A 483 -0.78 2.85 31.73
C PRO A 483 -1.14 4.35 31.75
N ASP A 484 -0.45 5.19 30.99
CA ASP A 484 -0.65 6.66 30.99
C ASP A 484 -1.89 7.12 30.19
N TYR A 485 -2.85 6.22 29.95
CA TYR A 485 -4.07 6.55 29.21
C TYR A 485 -4.92 7.57 29.97
N LEU A 486 -5.03 8.77 29.41
CA LEU A 486 -5.98 9.77 29.83
C LEU A 486 -7.21 9.63 28.92
N PRO A 487 -8.34 9.09 29.41
CA PRO A 487 -9.58 9.15 28.64
C PRO A 487 -9.95 10.61 28.46
N GLU A 488 -9.70 11.19 27.28
CA GLU A 488 -10.28 12.49 26.93
C GLU A 488 -11.77 12.30 26.65
N ALA A 489 -12.58 13.17 27.26
CA ALA A 489 -14.02 13.29 27.02
C ALA A 489 -14.35 13.84 25.61
N ASP A 490 -13.33 14.02 24.77
CA ASP A 490 -13.38 14.64 23.44
C ASP A 490 -12.95 13.66 22.33
N ASN A 491 -13.08 12.34 22.54
CA ASN A 491 -13.20 11.46 21.38
C ASN A 491 -14.31 12.04 20.52
N PRO A 492 -14.08 12.34 19.21
CA PRO A 492 -15.19 12.63 18.34
C PRO A 492 -16.20 11.50 18.54
N PRO A 493 -17.50 11.83 18.68
CA PRO A 493 -18.51 10.77 18.73
C PRO A 493 -18.22 9.84 17.56
N PRO A 494 -18.40 8.51 17.74
CA PRO A 494 -18.23 7.59 16.64
C PRO A 494 -18.92 8.20 15.41
N PRO A 495 -18.37 8.08 14.19
CA PRO A 495 -19.26 8.21 13.04
C PRO A 495 -20.47 7.34 13.37
N ASP A 496 -21.68 7.92 13.26
CA ASP A 496 -22.94 7.21 13.51
C ASP A 496 -22.78 5.77 13.00
N PRO A 497 -23.30 4.73 13.70
CA PRO A 497 -23.27 3.36 13.22
C PRO A 497 -24.00 3.26 11.87
N TYR A 498 -23.31 3.64 10.81
CA TYR A 498 -23.83 4.30 9.62
C TYR A 498 -25.01 5.28 9.90
N PRO A 499 -24.96 6.54 9.41
CA PRO A 499 -26.21 7.15 8.97
C PRO A 499 -26.84 6.13 8.01
N SER A 500 -28.11 5.80 8.26
CA SER A 500 -28.98 5.23 7.23
C SER A 500 -28.63 5.89 5.90
N PRO A 501 -28.46 5.13 4.80
CA PRO A 501 -28.01 5.68 3.55
C PRO A 501 -28.81 6.96 3.29
N SER A 502 -28.13 8.10 3.27
CA SER A 502 -28.64 9.19 2.47
C SER A 502 -28.78 8.56 1.09
N PRO A 503 -29.98 8.51 0.50
CA PRO A 503 -30.20 7.76 -0.71
C PRO A 503 -29.19 8.26 -1.73
N SER A 504 -28.21 7.42 -2.07
CA SER A 504 -27.60 7.53 -3.38
C SER A 504 -28.79 7.48 -4.33
N PRO A 505 -28.93 8.40 -5.30
CA PRO A 505 -30.06 8.41 -6.20
C PRO A 505 -30.26 6.97 -6.66
N SER A 506 -31.45 6.43 -6.39
CA SER A 506 -31.81 5.07 -6.76
C SER A 506 -31.19 4.80 -8.13
N PRO A 507 -30.48 3.69 -8.37
CA PRO A 507 -30.27 3.28 -9.74
C PRO A 507 -31.67 3.27 -10.33
N THR A 508 -31.90 4.19 -11.27
CA THR A 508 -33.16 4.24 -12.00
C THR A 508 -33.47 2.81 -12.36
N PRO A 509 -34.64 2.26 -11.97
CA PRO A 509 -34.99 0.92 -12.41
C PRO A 509 -34.76 0.89 -13.92
N PRO A 510 -34.10 -0.15 -14.46
CA PRO A 510 -33.78 -0.20 -15.88
C PRO A 510 -35.06 0.19 -16.61
N PRO A 511 -35.01 1.20 -17.50
CA PRO A 511 -36.22 1.75 -18.08
C PRO A 511 -36.97 0.58 -18.68
N THR A 512 -38.17 0.34 -18.15
CA THR A 512 -39.10 -0.62 -18.71
C THR A 512 -39.27 -0.22 -20.18
N THR A 513 -38.63 -1.01 -21.04
CA THR A 513 -38.62 -0.90 -22.51
C THR A 513 -38.20 0.48 -23.06
N LEU A 514 -36.90 0.70 -23.28
CA LEU A 514 -36.49 1.68 -24.29
C LEU A 514 -36.97 1.19 -25.66
N ASN A 515 -37.99 1.84 -26.23
CA ASN A 515 -38.43 1.48 -27.57
C ASN A 515 -37.37 1.94 -28.59
N CYS A 516 -37.20 1.17 -29.67
CA CYS A 516 -36.18 1.41 -30.69
C CYS A 516 -36.30 2.81 -31.35
N GLN A 517 -37.49 3.42 -31.32
CA GLN A 517 -37.70 4.76 -31.90
C GLN A 517 -37.02 5.85 -31.06
N ASP A 518 -36.94 5.68 -29.73
CA ASP A 518 -36.31 6.66 -28.84
C ASP A 518 -34.77 6.62 -28.96
N LEU A 519 -34.18 5.44 -29.18
CA LEU A 519 -32.74 5.28 -29.48
C LEU A 519 -32.34 5.95 -30.80
N CYS A 520 -33.22 5.96 -31.79
CA CYS A 520 -32.91 6.50 -33.11
C CYS A 520 -32.98 8.03 -33.19
N ARG A 521 -33.56 8.72 -32.20
CA ARG A 521 -33.69 10.19 -32.21
C ARG A 521 -32.36 10.89 -32.01
N THR A 522 -31.43 10.26 -31.30
CA THR A 522 -30.10 10.80 -31.00
C THR A 522 -29.01 10.23 -31.90
N ALA A 523 -29.37 9.38 -32.86
CA ALA A 523 -28.42 8.76 -33.78
C ALA A 523 -27.93 9.75 -34.84
N PRO A 524 -26.68 9.62 -35.34
CA PRO A 524 -26.13 10.48 -36.39
C PRO A 524 -26.95 10.48 -37.70
N ASN A 525 -27.74 9.43 -37.95
CA ASN A 525 -28.67 9.35 -39.07
C ASN A 525 -30.02 8.72 -38.64
N PRO A 526 -30.95 9.54 -38.12
CA PRO A 526 -32.22 9.06 -37.54
C PRO A 526 -33.09 8.28 -38.52
N THR A 527 -33.10 8.69 -39.79
CA THR A 527 -33.93 8.11 -40.84
C THR A 527 -33.50 6.68 -41.21
N LEU A 528 -32.19 6.42 -41.22
CA LEU A 528 -31.66 5.08 -41.47
C LEU A 528 -31.89 4.16 -40.26
N CYS A 529 -31.69 4.67 -39.05
CA CYS A 529 -31.93 3.93 -37.80
C CYS A 529 -33.39 3.49 -37.65
N LEU A 530 -34.35 4.39 -37.91
CA LEU A 530 -35.78 4.07 -37.87
C LEU A 530 -36.21 3.02 -38.91
N LYS A 531 -35.48 2.91 -40.03
CA LYS A 531 -35.69 1.87 -41.04
C LYS A 531 -35.33 0.46 -40.52
N TYR A 532 -34.31 0.36 -39.66
CA TYR A 532 -33.92 -0.90 -39.02
C TYR A 532 -34.89 -1.31 -37.91
N CYS A 533 -35.47 -0.35 -37.17
CA CYS A 533 -36.47 -0.62 -36.13
C CYS A 533 -37.80 -1.16 -36.64
N LYS A 534 -38.16 -0.95 -37.92
CA LYS A 534 -39.42 -1.48 -38.51
C LYS A 534 -39.36 -2.95 -38.91
N ASN A 535 -38.17 -3.57 -38.86
CA ASN A 535 -37.93 -4.94 -39.34
C ASN A 535 -37.52 -5.93 -38.23
N ARG A 536 -37.68 -5.58 -36.94
CA ARG A 536 -37.46 -6.48 -35.80
C ARG A 536 -38.50 -6.28 -34.71
#